data_AF-A0A6M2D993-F1
#
_entry.id   AF-A0A6M2D993-F1
#
_cell.length_a   1.000
_cell.length_b   1.000
_cell.length_c   1.000
_cell.angle_alpha   90.00
_cell.angle_beta   90.00
_cell.angle_gamma   90.00
#
_symmetry.space_group_name_H-M   'P 1'
#
loop_
_entity.id
_entity.type
_entity.pdbx_description
1 polymer ?
#
loop_
_entity_poly.entity_id
_entity_poly.type
_entity_poly.pdbx_seq_one_letter_code
_entity_poly.pdbx_strand_id
1 'polypeptide(L)'
;APFVCTWSLLAVQLVDDLLDFVSSQSDLGKPAAADLRLGLATAPVLFACDKYPELNAMIMRRFSEPGDVERAYEAVLKSDGLQHTRLLAQKHCSEAVRHLTPWVESPEKQALIGITEKVLNRKK
;
A
#
# COMPACT_ATOMS: atom_id res chain seq x y z
N ALA A 1 0.18 -8.76 -22.56
CA ALA A 1 -0.99 -8.12 -21.91
C ALA A 1 -1.22 -8.57 -20.46
N PRO A 2 -1.33 -9.88 -20.09
CA PRO A 2 -1.73 -10.26 -18.73
C PRO A 2 -0.76 -9.81 -17.64
N PHE A 3 0.55 -9.89 -17.90
CA PHE A 3 1.57 -9.49 -16.92
C PHE A 3 1.53 -8.00 -16.54
N VAL A 4 1.27 -7.11 -17.50
CA VAL A 4 1.20 -5.65 -17.23
C VAL A 4 0.00 -5.35 -16.32
N CYS A 5 -1.16 -5.93 -16.62
CA CYS A 5 -2.33 -5.78 -15.76
C CYS A 5 -2.07 -6.28 -14.33
N THR A 6 -1.42 -7.43 -14.16
CA THR A 6 -1.12 -7.97 -12.82
C THR A 6 -0.22 -7.03 -12.02
N TRP A 7 0.88 -6.53 -12.61
CA TRP A 7 1.81 -5.66 -11.90
C TRP A 7 1.22 -4.27 -11.59
N SER A 8 0.49 -3.68 -12.53
CA SER A 8 -0.18 -2.39 -12.30
C SER A 8 -1.28 -2.52 -11.24
N LEU A 9 -2.01 -3.64 -11.19
CA LEU A 9 -3.02 -3.89 -10.14
C LEU A 9 -2.40 -4.03 -8.74
N LEU A 10 -1.25 -4.71 -8.62
CA LEU A 10 -0.52 -4.81 -7.35
C LEU A 10 -0.05 -3.43 -6.87
N ALA A 11 0.46 -2.59 -7.76
CA ALA A 11 0.85 -1.23 -7.39
C ALA A 11 -0.34 -0.38 -6.94
N VAL A 12 -1.51 -0.52 -7.57
CA VAL A 12 -2.74 0.17 -7.16
C VAL A 12 -3.16 -0.26 -5.76
N GLN A 13 -3.19 -1.57 -5.48
CA GLN A 13 -3.55 -2.07 -4.14
C GLN A 13 -2.61 -1.52 -3.06
N LEU A 14 -1.30 -1.53 -3.30
CA LEU A 14 -0.33 -1.01 -2.33
C LEU A 14 -0.47 0.50 -2.09
N VAL A 15 -0.83 1.27 -3.13
CA VAL A 15 -1.11 2.69 -2.97
C VAL A 15 -2.43 2.91 -2.24
N ASP A 16 -3.47 2.11 -2.49
CA ASP A 16 -4.73 2.20 -1.77
C ASP A 16 -4.53 1.86 -0.28
N ASP A 17 -3.82 0.77 0.04
CA ASP A 17 -3.41 0.42 1.42
C ASP A 17 -2.67 1.59 2.09
N LEU A 18 -1.73 2.23 1.38
CA LEU A 18 -0.99 3.37 1.91
C LEU A 18 -1.89 4.60 2.12
N LEU A 19 -2.81 4.89 1.20
CA LEU A 19 -3.75 6.00 1.31
C LEU A 19 -4.74 5.78 2.46
N ASP A 20 -5.16 4.55 2.74
CA ASP A 20 -5.97 4.22 3.90
C ASP A 20 -5.28 4.53 5.24
N PHE A 21 -3.95 4.49 5.29
CA PHE A 21 -3.16 4.90 6.46
C PHE A 21 -2.80 6.39 6.51
N VAL A 22 -2.62 7.06 5.37
CA VAL A 22 -2.18 8.47 5.33
C VAL A 22 -3.36 9.44 5.34
N SER A 23 -4.47 9.11 4.68
CA SER A 23 -5.69 9.96 4.70
C SER A 23 -6.25 10.14 6.10
N SER A 24 -5.92 9.24 7.02
CA SER A 24 -6.29 9.33 8.42
C SER A 24 -5.43 10.25 9.28
N GLN A 25 -4.27 10.73 8.78
CA GLN A 25 -3.48 11.73 9.51
C GLN A 25 -3.97 13.16 9.28
N SER A 26 -4.50 13.48 8.09
CA SER A 26 -4.96 14.84 7.75
C SER A 26 -6.40 15.12 8.18
N ASP A 27 -7.24 14.09 8.28
CA ASP A 27 -8.62 14.18 8.74
C ASP A 27 -8.71 13.72 10.20
N LEU A 28 -8.42 14.63 11.14
CA LEU A 28 -8.46 14.49 12.61
C LEU A 28 -9.87 14.15 13.19
N GLY A 29 -10.70 13.39 12.49
CA GLY A 29 -12.05 13.03 12.91
C GLY A 29 -12.71 11.86 12.16
N LYS A 30 -12.03 11.20 11.22
CA LYS A 30 -12.53 9.98 10.55
C LYS A 30 -11.77 8.74 11.03
N PRO A 31 -12.35 7.53 10.94
CA PRO A 31 -11.75 6.33 11.50
C PRO A 31 -10.41 6.05 10.82
N ALA A 32 -9.33 6.39 11.50
CA ALA A 32 -8.00 6.01 11.07
C ALA A 32 -7.90 4.50 10.98
N ALA A 33 -7.25 4.02 9.91
CA ALA A 33 -7.03 2.62 9.63
C ALA A 33 -8.33 1.78 9.57
N ALA A 34 -9.17 2.06 8.57
CA ALA A 34 -10.37 1.28 8.28
C ALA A 34 -10.06 -0.23 8.19
N ASP A 35 -8.96 -0.59 7.53
CA ASP A 35 -8.47 -1.97 7.44
C ASP A 35 -8.21 -2.61 8.80
N LEU A 36 -7.51 -1.91 9.70
CA LEU A 36 -7.24 -2.42 11.05
C LEU A 36 -8.53 -2.70 11.81
N ARG A 37 -9.54 -1.82 11.69
CA ARG A 37 -10.87 -2.01 12.31
C ARG A 37 -11.65 -3.17 11.72
N LEU A 38 -11.40 -3.51 10.45
CA LEU A 38 -11.93 -4.70 9.79
C LEU A 38 -11.12 -5.96 10.11
N GLY A 39 -10.07 -5.85 10.94
CA GLY A 39 -9.21 -6.98 11.30
C GLY A 39 -8.20 -7.34 10.21
N LEU A 40 -7.90 -6.43 9.29
CA LEU A 40 -7.03 -6.63 8.14
C LEU A 40 -5.65 -6.02 8.39
N ALA A 41 -4.61 -6.82 8.17
CA ALA A 41 -3.22 -6.38 8.18
C ALA A 41 -2.72 -6.24 6.73
N THR A 42 -2.71 -5.01 6.23
CA THR A 42 -2.23 -4.68 4.88
C THR A 42 -0.73 -4.39 4.87
N ALA A 43 -0.15 -4.12 3.68
CA ALA A 43 1.30 -4.01 3.52
C ALA A 43 2.02 -3.10 4.54
N PRO A 44 1.50 -1.90 4.90
CA PRO A 44 2.13 -1.05 5.91
C PRO A 44 2.31 -1.74 7.27
N VAL A 45 1.33 -2.54 7.69
CA VAL A 45 1.34 -3.28 8.96
C VAL A 45 2.32 -4.45 8.90
N LEU A 46 2.33 -5.17 7.79
CA LEU A 46 3.22 -6.30 7.59
C LEU A 46 4.69 -5.86 7.60
N PHE A 47 5.02 -4.73 6.96
CA PHE A 47 6.37 -4.16 7.03
C PHE A 47 6.72 -3.59 8.41
N ALA A 48 5.73 -3.10 9.16
CA ALA A 48 5.97 -2.62 10.52
C ALA A 48 6.36 -3.76 11.49
N CYS A 49 5.97 -5.00 11.20
CA CYS A 49 6.27 -6.17 12.04
C CYS A 49 7.77 -6.45 12.17
N ASP A 50 8.59 -6.05 11.19
CA ASP A 50 10.04 -6.21 11.23
C ASP A 50 10.65 -5.40 12.39
N LYS A 51 10.06 -4.24 12.71
CA LYS A 51 10.51 -3.36 13.80
C LYS A 51 9.72 -3.56 15.09
N TYR A 52 8.45 -3.94 14.98
CA TYR A 52 7.53 -4.14 16.10
C TYR A 52 6.91 -5.55 16.04
N PRO A 53 7.65 -6.60 16.43
CA PRO A 53 7.17 -7.99 16.36
C PRO A 53 5.92 -8.26 17.19
N GLU A 54 5.60 -7.42 18.18
CA GLU A 54 4.36 -7.49 18.96
C GLU A 54 3.10 -7.35 18.09
N LEU A 55 3.22 -6.73 16.92
CA LEU A 55 2.14 -6.64 15.94
C LEU A 55 1.66 -8.02 15.49
N ASN A 56 2.54 -9.04 15.45
CA ASN A 56 2.16 -10.39 15.07
C ASN A 56 1.05 -10.96 15.97
N ALA A 57 1.11 -10.70 17.28
CA ALA A 57 0.08 -11.16 18.21
C ALA A 57 -1.26 -10.44 17.96
N MET A 58 -1.22 -9.13 17.66
CA MET A 58 -2.41 -8.33 17.31
C MET A 58 -3.03 -8.80 15.99
N ILE A 59 -2.20 -9.10 14.99
CA ILE A 59 -2.63 -9.63 13.67
C ILE A 59 -3.33 -10.98 13.85
N MET A 60 -2.75 -11.89 14.63
CA MET A 60 -3.32 -13.24 14.83
C MET A 60 -4.71 -13.20 15.48
N ARG A 61 -4.99 -12.20 16.31
CA ARG A 61 -6.32 -11.96 16.90
C ARG A 61 -7.15 -10.93 16.14
N ARG A 62 -6.75 -10.55 14.91
CA ARG A 62 -7.46 -9.59 14.05
C ARG A 62 -7.77 -8.26 14.75
N PHE A 63 -6.85 -7.76 15.56
CA PHE A 63 -6.99 -6.49 16.29
C PHE A 63 -8.26 -6.39 17.16
N SER A 64 -8.71 -7.52 17.71
CA SER A 64 -9.99 -7.61 18.44
C SER A 64 -9.92 -7.14 19.91
N GLU A 65 -8.73 -6.96 20.48
CA GLU A 65 -8.60 -6.47 21.86
C GLU A 65 -8.69 -4.94 21.94
N PRO A 66 -9.21 -4.38 23.05
CA PRO A 66 -9.24 -2.93 23.25
C PRO A 66 -7.84 -2.31 23.13
N GLY A 67 -7.69 -1.31 22.26
CA GLY A 67 -6.44 -0.60 22.03
C GLY A 67 -5.53 -1.22 20.96
N ASP A 68 -5.88 -2.38 20.39
CA ASP A 68 -5.06 -3.01 19.34
C ASP A 68 -4.92 -2.14 18.10
N VAL A 69 -6.03 -1.56 17.64
CA VAL A 69 -6.07 -0.71 16.45
C VAL A 69 -5.19 0.52 16.65
N GLU A 70 -5.31 1.19 17.79
CA GLU A 70 -4.53 2.39 18.13
C GLU A 70 -3.04 2.06 18.24
N ARG A 71 -2.68 0.97 18.92
CA ARG A 71 -1.29 0.54 19.08
C ARG A 71 -0.67 0.11 17.75
N ALA A 72 -1.42 -0.62 16.92
CA ALA A 72 -0.95 -1.04 15.60
C ALA A 72 -0.77 0.15 14.67
N TYR A 73 -1.68 1.11 14.70
CA TYR A 73 -1.55 2.36 13.96
C TYR A 73 -0.30 3.15 14.39
N GLU A 74 -0.09 3.34 15.69
CA GLU A 74 1.11 4.00 16.21
C GLU A 74 2.40 3.27 15.83
N ALA A 75 2.42 1.94 15.91
CA ALA A 75 3.58 1.13 15.52
C ALA A 75 3.91 1.35 14.04
N VAL A 76 2.90 1.36 13.15
CA VAL A 76 3.10 1.65 11.72
C VAL A 76 3.70 3.04 11.54
N LEU A 77 3.18 4.07 12.21
CA LEU A 77 3.69 5.44 12.11
C LEU A 77 5.12 5.61 12.66
N LYS A 78 5.50 4.85 13.69
CA LYS A 78 6.84 4.84 14.28
C LYS A 78 7.80 3.86 13.57
N SER A 79 7.32 3.18 12.53
CA SER A 79 8.09 2.25 11.69
C SER A 79 8.37 2.83 10.31
N ASP A 80 9.11 2.08 9.51
CA ASP A 80 9.33 2.38 8.09
C ASP A 80 8.28 1.70 7.19
N GLY A 81 7.17 1.20 7.75
CA GLY A 81 6.16 0.42 7.04
C GLY A 81 5.52 1.16 5.88
N LEU A 82 5.16 2.44 6.06
CA LEU A 82 4.63 3.27 4.97
C LEU A 82 5.64 3.50 3.86
N GLN A 83 6.92 3.70 4.22
CA GLN A 83 7.99 3.89 3.25
C GLN A 83 8.23 2.61 2.44
N HIS A 84 8.30 1.45 3.09
CA HIS A 84 8.47 0.17 2.41
C HIS A 84 7.29 -0.17 1.49
N THR A 85 6.05 0.10 1.91
CA THR A 85 4.88 -0.06 1.04
C THR A 85 4.98 0.82 -0.21
N ARG A 86 5.40 2.08 -0.07
CA ARG A 86 5.61 2.98 -1.22
C ARG A 86 6.71 2.46 -2.15
N LEU A 87 7.84 2.01 -1.61
CA LEU A 87 8.94 1.45 -2.41
C LEU A 87 8.51 0.18 -3.14
N LEU A 88 7.71 -0.68 -2.52
CA LEU A 88 7.16 -1.87 -3.16
C LEU A 88 6.20 -1.51 -4.30
N ALA A 89 5.32 -0.52 -4.10
CA ALA A 89 4.44 -0.02 -5.16
C ALA A 89 5.25 0.53 -6.35
N GLN A 90 6.31 1.30 -6.08
CA GLN A 90 7.22 1.81 -7.11
C GLN A 90 7.88 0.67 -7.90
N LYS A 91 8.36 -0.36 -7.21
CA LYS A 91 8.94 -1.55 -7.86
C LYS A 91 7.94 -2.22 -8.81
N HIS A 92 6.68 -2.39 -8.39
CA HIS A 92 5.66 -2.99 -9.25
C HIS A 92 5.31 -2.10 -10.46
N CYS A 93 5.24 -0.78 -10.28
CA CYS A 93 5.12 0.16 -11.41
C CYS A 93 6.28 0.03 -12.39
N SER A 94 7.53 -0.03 -11.88
CA SER A 94 8.72 -0.21 -12.73
C SER A 94 8.69 -1.54 -13.49
N GLU A 95 8.27 -2.64 -12.85
CA GLU A 95 8.11 -3.92 -13.53
C GLU A 95 7.01 -3.89 -14.61
N ALA A 96 5.87 -3.24 -14.34
CA ALA A 96 4.83 -3.05 -15.34
C ALA A 96 5.34 -2.29 -16.57
N VAL A 97 6.10 -1.21 -16.38
CA VAL A 97 6.73 -0.44 -17.46
C VAL A 97 7.78 -1.28 -18.19
N ARG A 98 8.60 -2.05 -17.47
CA ARG A 98 9.60 -2.96 -18.07
C ARG A 98 8.97 -3.99 -19.00
N HIS A 99 7.79 -4.49 -18.66
CA HIS A 99 7.04 -5.42 -19.52
C HIS A 99 6.44 -4.76 -20.77
N LEU A 100 6.28 -3.43 -20.77
CA LEU A 100 5.86 -2.65 -21.93
C LEU A 100 7.05 -2.28 -22.85
N THR A 101 8.28 -2.29 -22.35
CA THR A 101 9.49 -1.93 -23.14
C THR A 101 9.57 -2.60 -24.51
N PRO A 102 9.30 -3.93 -24.68
CA PRO A 102 9.42 -4.60 -25.97
C PRO A 102 8.33 -4.24 -26.99
N TRP A 103 7.28 -3.51 -26.57
CA TRP A 103 6.17 -3.17 -27.44
C TRP A 103 6.60 -2.10 -28.43
N VAL A 104 6.02 -2.12 -29.63
CA VAL A 104 6.19 -1.05 -30.63
C VAL A 104 5.74 0.28 -30.04
N GLU A 105 6.47 1.36 -30.33
CA GLU A 105 6.07 2.70 -29.90
C GLU A 105 4.72 3.07 -30.50
N SER A 106 3.76 3.40 -29.63
CA SER A 106 2.41 3.77 -30.01
C SER A 106 1.77 4.65 -28.92
N PRO A 107 0.73 5.43 -29.27
CA PRO A 107 -0.02 6.20 -28.28
C PRO A 107 -0.57 5.34 -27.13
N GLU A 108 -0.96 4.09 -27.40
CA GLU A 108 -1.48 3.14 -26.41
C GLU A 108 -0.39 2.71 -25.42
N LYS A 109 0.82 2.43 -25.90
CA LYS A 109 1.98 2.13 -25.04
C LYS A 109 2.26 3.28 -24.08
N GLN A 110 2.31 4.50 -24.61
CA GLN A 110 2.55 5.71 -23.83
C GLN A 110 1.42 5.97 -22.82
N ALA A 111 0.15 5.71 -23.19
CA ALA A 111 -0.97 5.80 -22.27
C ALA A 111 -0.87 4.81 -21.09
N LEU A 112 -0.47 3.56 -21.36
CA LEU A 112 -0.28 2.54 -20.31
C LEU A 112 0.85 2.89 -19.34
N ILE A 113 1.97 3.42 -19.86
CA ILE A 113 3.07 3.94 -19.03
C ILE A 113 2.57 5.10 -18.17
N GLY A 114 1.88 6.08 -18.77
CA GLY A 114 1.35 7.23 -18.06
C GLY A 114 0.33 6.88 -16.99
N ILE A 115 -0.51 5.86 -17.19
CA ILE A 115 -1.41 5.33 -16.16
C ILE A 115 -0.60 4.76 -14.99
N THR A 116 0.42 3.95 -15.28
CA THR A 116 1.26 3.29 -14.27
C THR A 116 2.02 4.30 -13.40
N GLU A 117 2.51 5.39 -13.98
CA GLU A 117 3.19 6.47 -13.23
C GLU A 117 2.23 7.28 -12.37
N LYS A 118 0.98 7.48 -12.83
CA LYS A 118 -0.05 8.20 -12.07
C LYS A 118 -0.47 7.46 -10.81
N VAL A 119 -0.37 6.13 -10.77
CA VAL A 119 -0.72 5.32 -9.58
C VAL A 119 0.03 5.81 -8.34
N LEU A 120 1.34 6.06 -8.45
CA LEU A 120 2.20 6.44 -7.32
C LEU A 120 1.90 7.83 -6.73
N ASN A 121 1.26 8.69 -7.52
CA ASN A 121 0.94 10.07 -7.17
C ASN A 121 -0.56 10.26 -6.89
N ARG A 122 -1.33 9.16 -6.84
CA ARG A 122 -2.75 9.19 -6.52
C ARG A 122 -2.97 9.82 -5.15
N LYS A 123 -3.91 10.75 -5.07
CA LYS A 123 -4.47 11.30 -3.84
C LYS A 123 -5.94 10.88 -3.78
N LYS A 124 -6.47 10.63 -2.58
CA LYS A 124 -7.92 10.45 -2.39
C LYS A 124 -8.66 11.77 -2.60
#